data_AF-A0A1J4K7X7-F1
#
_entry.id   AF-A0A1J4K7X7-F1
#
_cell.length_a   1.000
_cell.length_b   1.000
_cell.length_c   1.000
_cell.angle_alpha   90.00
_cell.angle_beta   90.00
_cell.angle_gamma   90.00
#
_symmetry.space_group_name_H-M   'P 1'
#
loop_
_entity.id
_entity.type
_entity.pdbx_description
1 polymer ?
#
loop_
_entity_poly.entity_id
_entity_poly.type
_entity_poly.pdbx_seq_one_letter_code
_entity_poly.pdbx_strand_id
1 'polypeptide(L)'
;MWWKRFIGTPVGISSLPREKLENLYALSSEQLQKMQNQEAALRSEINDITVETTRQLSMAQNSSTIVDTTSDEVCPPNYSASERRCHQLRATISQMMADRDQLEAEIAEQQDLLCQYIELHQVEAPIPKDSLLVGPFNNTDLRKIYTQLKIMAETAVDDIDKDDFSFCLDVLSGESKILAKRMEQMKNLFNEECVDRQDDLDSLITEATRIQRAVQKLHDQMETLTKKSENLRPVLPSVRKDLQNEIKALGDTHTKLTQITKEIETLRKKKDELKDECTTIGAELLLRPLDDVARKNEMEESVQLRQKKTNLELELHDLEQTKLRLQSEILATKDSIDESVHEAEEMEKQSQVILDASNSQRWKFDKLTEAKVTGNDLAMIRMWSRKMTPDEMERSSEQMKEHITLLQKRKKNMKRRITQLSDQEKQYESQIVALKELLDAGKINDEDLPA
;
A
#
# COMPACT_ATOMS: atom_id res chain seq x y z
N MET A 1 19.27 -46.29 29.03
CA MET A 1 18.03 -45.68 29.54
C MET A 1 17.40 -44.85 28.43
N TRP A 2 16.19 -45.23 27.99
CA TRP A 2 15.53 -44.66 26.82
C TRP A 2 15.15 -43.17 26.99
N TRP A 3 15.05 -42.70 28.24
CA TRP A 3 14.75 -41.33 28.62
C TRP A 3 15.94 -40.35 28.51
N LYS A 4 17.18 -40.82 28.40
CA LYS A 4 18.39 -39.96 28.38
C LYS A 4 18.45 -38.97 27.22
N ARG A 5 17.71 -39.22 26.13
CA ARG A 5 17.67 -38.33 24.95
C ARG A 5 16.73 -37.13 25.12
N PHE A 6 15.90 -37.08 26.16
CA PHE A 6 14.86 -36.07 26.33
C PHE A 6 15.11 -35.11 27.51
N ILE A 7 16.17 -35.31 28.29
CA ILE A 7 16.49 -34.50 29.47
C ILE A 7 17.25 -33.20 29.13
N GLY A 8 17.80 -33.09 27.92
CA GLY A 8 18.66 -31.96 27.53
C GLY A 8 17.99 -30.83 26.72
N THR A 9 16.71 -30.94 26.36
CA THR A 9 16.03 -29.93 25.51
C THR A 9 14.53 -29.83 25.84
N PRO A 10 14.06 -28.73 26.47
CA PRO A 10 12.66 -28.55 26.87
C PRO A 10 11.65 -28.53 25.71
N VAL A 11 12.12 -28.29 24.48
CA VAL A 11 11.28 -28.13 23.27
C VAL A 11 10.88 -29.48 22.65
N GLY A 12 11.56 -30.57 23.02
CA GLY A 12 11.34 -31.89 22.39
C GLY A 12 10.08 -32.62 22.85
N ILE A 13 9.56 -32.32 24.04
CA ILE A 13 8.42 -33.05 24.62
C ILE A 13 7.09 -32.44 24.17
N SER A 14 7.01 -31.11 24.04
CA SER A 14 5.82 -30.36 23.60
C SER A 14 5.52 -30.51 22.09
N SER A 15 6.45 -31.04 21.31
CA SER A 15 6.29 -31.30 19.86
C SER A 15 5.93 -32.75 19.53
N LEU A 16 5.79 -33.63 20.53
CA LEU A 16 5.45 -35.03 20.30
C LEU A 16 3.93 -35.22 20.12
N PRO A 17 3.50 -35.97 19.09
CA PRO A 17 2.10 -36.37 18.96
C PRO A 17 1.62 -37.10 20.21
N ARG A 18 0.37 -36.86 20.62
CA ARG A 18 -0.26 -37.44 21.82
C ARG A 18 -0.05 -38.96 21.96
N GLU A 19 -0.15 -39.69 20.85
CA GLU A 19 0.06 -41.14 20.79
C GLU A 19 1.48 -41.59 21.24
N LYS A 20 2.50 -40.76 21.00
CA LYS A 20 3.87 -41.03 21.46
C LYS A 20 4.04 -40.68 22.94
N LEU A 21 3.39 -39.61 23.42
CA LEU A 21 3.38 -39.26 24.85
C LEU A 21 2.69 -40.33 25.69
N GLU A 22 1.57 -40.87 25.22
CA GLU A 22 0.84 -41.96 25.87
C GLU A 22 1.67 -43.25 25.93
N ASN A 23 2.40 -43.59 24.86
CA ASN A 23 3.34 -44.72 24.87
C ASN A 23 4.52 -44.51 25.83
N LEU A 24 5.07 -43.30 25.93
CA LEU A 24 6.16 -43.02 26.88
C LEU A 24 5.67 -43.06 28.33
N TYR A 25 4.45 -42.59 28.60
CA TYR A 25 3.81 -42.70 29.90
C TYR A 25 3.59 -44.17 30.30
N ALA A 26 3.06 -44.99 29.37
CA ALA A 26 2.86 -46.42 29.61
C ALA A 26 4.18 -47.15 29.91
N LEU A 27 5.24 -46.90 29.14
CA LEU A 27 6.57 -47.48 29.36
C LEU A 27 7.21 -47.01 30.68
N SER A 28 7.01 -45.75 31.06
CA SER A 28 7.49 -45.22 32.34
C SER A 28 6.75 -45.85 33.52
N SER A 29 5.44 -46.02 33.41
CA SER A 29 4.61 -46.69 34.42
C SER A 29 4.98 -48.17 34.57
N GLU A 30 5.20 -48.89 33.47
CA GLU A 30 5.64 -50.28 33.50
C GLU A 30 7.02 -50.43 34.15
N GLN A 31 7.93 -49.49 33.87
CA GLN A 31 9.27 -49.48 34.48
C GLN A 31 9.20 -49.18 35.99
N LEU A 32 8.36 -48.23 36.40
CA LEU A 32 8.14 -47.93 37.82
C LEU A 32 7.58 -49.14 38.55
N GLN A 33 6.62 -49.86 37.95
CA GLN A 33 6.08 -51.09 38.52
C GLN A 33 7.15 -52.18 38.66
N LYS A 34 8.05 -52.32 37.68
CA LYS A 34 9.19 -53.27 37.77
C LYS A 34 10.13 -52.91 38.92
N MET A 35 10.43 -51.63 39.11
CA MET A 35 11.29 -51.19 40.22
C MET A 35 10.61 -51.38 41.58
N GLN A 36 9.31 -51.10 41.70
CA GLN A 36 8.56 -51.34 42.93
C GLN A 36 8.48 -52.83 43.27
N ASN A 37 8.32 -53.70 42.26
CA ASN A 37 8.34 -55.15 42.48
C ASN A 37 9.74 -55.65 42.91
N GLN A 38 10.81 -55.06 42.37
CA GLN A 38 12.19 -55.35 42.80
C GLN A 38 12.47 -54.84 44.22
N GLU A 39 11.98 -53.65 44.57
CA GLU A 39 12.08 -53.13 45.94
C GLU A 39 11.33 -54.02 46.93
N ALA A 40 10.12 -54.47 46.59
CA ALA A 40 9.36 -55.40 47.43
C ALA A 40 10.09 -56.73 47.62
N ALA A 41 10.72 -57.27 46.56
CA ALA A 41 11.52 -58.49 46.64
C ALA A 41 12.75 -58.30 47.55
N LEU A 42 13.47 -57.19 47.41
CA LEU A 42 14.62 -56.87 48.26
C LEU A 42 14.21 -56.62 49.71
N ARG A 43 13.07 -55.99 49.96
CA ARG A 43 12.51 -55.82 51.33
C ARG A 43 12.15 -57.16 51.96
N SER A 44 11.62 -58.11 51.17
CA SER A 44 11.37 -59.47 51.64
C SER A 44 12.68 -60.18 52.01
N GLU A 45 13.70 -60.06 51.15
CA GLU A 45 15.01 -60.68 51.36
C GLU A 45 15.74 -60.08 52.58
N ILE A 46 15.63 -58.76 52.80
CA ILE A 46 16.11 -58.08 54.00
C ILE A 46 15.36 -58.57 55.24
N ASN A 47 14.05 -58.76 55.17
CA ASN A 47 13.29 -59.31 56.29
C ASN A 47 13.71 -60.76 56.60
N ASP A 48 13.92 -61.60 55.59
CA ASP A 48 14.40 -62.97 55.76
C ASP A 48 15.81 -62.99 56.38
N ILE A 49 16.71 -62.12 55.90
CA ILE A 49 18.06 -61.95 56.48
C ILE A 49 17.97 -61.39 57.91
N THR A 50 17.05 -60.47 58.19
CA THR A 50 16.88 -59.89 59.53
C THR A 50 16.33 -60.94 60.49
N VAL A 51 15.41 -61.79 60.05
CA VAL A 51 14.91 -62.93 60.83
C VAL A 51 16.03 -63.94 61.08
N GLU A 52 16.83 -64.29 60.07
CA GLU A 52 17.96 -65.21 60.24
C GLU A 52 19.08 -64.60 61.10
N THR A 53 19.32 -63.29 61.00
CA THR A 53 20.28 -62.56 61.84
C THR A 53 19.79 -62.47 63.27
N THR A 54 18.49 -62.27 63.50
CA THR A 54 17.88 -62.30 64.83
C THR A 54 17.91 -63.72 65.41
N ARG A 55 17.72 -64.76 64.58
CA ARG A 55 17.91 -66.16 64.97
C ARG A 55 19.36 -66.41 65.39
N GLN A 56 20.34 -65.97 64.59
CA GLN A 56 21.76 -66.11 64.92
C GLN A 56 22.19 -65.27 66.13
N LEU A 57 21.65 -64.06 66.32
CA LEU A 57 21.88 -63.24 67.50
C LEU A 57 21.26 -63.84 68.76
N SER A 58 20.08 -64.47 68.67
CA SER A 58 19.50 -65.22 69.79
C SER A 58 20.35 -66.44 70.15
N MET A 59 21.01 -67.06 69.17
CA MET A 59 21.99 -68.13 69.41
C MET A 59 23.31 -67.57 69.99
N ALA A 60 23.71 -66.35 69.63
CA ALA A 60 24.95 -65.70 70.07
C ALA A 60 24.84 -64.99 71.42
N GLN A 61 23.65 -64.50 71.81
CA GLN A 61 23.38 -63.86 73.12
C GLN A 61 23.49 -64.82 74.32
N ASN A 62 23.70 -66.11 74.08
CA ASN A 62 24.13 -67.06 75.12
C ASN A 62 25.64 -66.99 75.42
N SER A 63 26.37 -66.03 74.83
CA SER A 63 27.83 -65.87 74.99
C SER A 63 28.22 -64.37 74.96
N SER A 64 28.32 -63.79 76.15
CA SER A 64 28.89 -62.47 76.52
C SER A 64 30.32 -62.26 75.95
N THR A 65 30.90 -61.07 75.69
CA THR A 65 31.10 -59.86 76.56
C THR A 65 31.81 -58.71 75.77
N ILE A 66 31.33 -57.46 75.92
CA ILE A 66 31.97 -56.11 76.05
C ILE A 66 33.32 -55.76 75.35
N VAL A 67 33.41 -54.59 74.67
CA VAL A 67 34.27 -53.39 74.99
C VAL A 67 34.08 -52.27 73.94
N ASP A 68 34.13 -51.03 74.45
CA ASP A 68 33.94 -49.69 73.88
C ASP A 68 35.30 -49.01 73.56
N THR A 69 35.44 -48.28 72.44
CA THR A 69 36.36 -47.12 72.28
C THR A 69 36.18 -46.37 70.94
N THR A 70 36.22 -45.04 71.04
CA THR A 70 36.30 -44.01 70.01
C THR A 70 37.72 -43.77 69.49
N SER A 71 37.93 -43.57 68.18
CA SER A 71 38.96 -42.69 67.56
C SER A 71 39.03 -42.88 66.03
N ASP A 72 39.18 -41.78 65.30
CA ASP A 72 39.65 -41.74 63.90
C ASP A 72 41.04 -42.38 63.75
N GLU A 73 41.25 -43.16 62.68
CA GLU A 73 42.42 -43.20 61.79
C GLU A 73 42.45 -44.47 60.90
N VAL A 74 42.92 -44.25 59.67
CA VAL A 74 43.55 -45.16 58.68
C VAL A 74 43.72 -46.64 59.08
N CYS A 75 43.17 -47.55 58.25
CA CYS A 75 43.16 -49.02 58.47
C CYS A 75 44.55 -49.70 58.34
N PRO A 76 44.99 -50.50 59.34
CA PRO A 76 46.10 -51.47 59.23
C PRO A 76 45.69 -52.83 58.62
N PRO A 77 46.64 -53.71 58.20
CA PRO A 77 46.39 -54.81 57.25
C PRO A 77 45.73 -56.10 57.80
N ASN A 78 45.41 -56.18 59.10
CA ASN A 78 45.03 -57.46 59.75
C ASN A 78 43.57 -57.53 60.21
N TYR A 79 42.63 -57.07 59.37
CA TYR A 79 41.21 -57.30 59.60
C TYR A 79 40.78 -58.70 59.14
N SER A 80 40.06 -59.42 60.01
CA SER A 80 39.36 -60.67 59.67
C SER A 80 38.30 -60.39 58.59
N ALA A 81 37.92 -61.41 57.80
CA ALA A 81 36.94 -61.23 56.71
C ALA A 81 35.59 -60.65 57.19
N SER A 82 35.24 -60.91 58.46
CA SER A 82 34.06 -60.35 59.13
C SER A 82 34.18 -58.84 59.32
N GLU A 83 35.32 -58.36 59.80
CA GLU A 83 35.51 -56.95 60.08
C GLU A 83 35.64 -56.11 58.79
N ARG A 84 36.24 -56.68 57.73
CA ARG A 84 36.24 -56.06 56.39
C ARG A 84 34.82 -55.90 55.84
N ARG A 85 33.97 -56.91 56.04
CA ARG A 85 32.55 -56.84 55.67
C ARG A 85 31.79 -55.81 56.51
N CYS A 86 32.07 -55.71 57.81
CA CYS A 86 31.53 -54.66 58.67
C CYS A 86 31.96 -53.26 58.24
N HIS A 87 33.21 -53.06 57.82
CA HIS A 87 33.66 -51.77 57.31
C HIS A 87 33.02 -51.42 55.96
N GLN A 88 32.90 -52.38 55.05
CA GLN A 88 32.16 -52.18 53.80
C GLN A 88 30.70 -51.82 54.05
N LEU A 89 30.01 -52.54 54.95
CA LEU A 89 28.63 -52.24 55.31
C LEU A 89 28.50 -50.86 55.95
N ARG A 90 29.42 -50.46 56.84
CA ARG A 90 29.44 -49.11 57.40
C ARG A 90 29.64 -48.04 56.34
N ALA A 91 30.56 -48.25 55.39
CA ALA A 91 30.76 -47.33 54.27
C ALA A 91 29.51 -47.23 53.39
N THR A 92 28.85 -48.36 53.09
CA THR A 92 27.60 -48.38 52.33
C THR A 92 26.46 -47.68 53.07
N ILE A 93 26.34 -47.88 54.39
CA ILE A 93 25.34 -47.19 55.22
C ILE A 93 25.61 -45.70 55.24
N SER A 94 26.85 -45.26 55.44
CA SER A 94 27.21 -43.84 55.38
C SER A 94 26.90 -43.22 54.01
N GLN A 95 27.16 -43.94 52.92
CA GLN A 95 26.79 -43.48 51.58
C GLN A 95 25.27 -43.38 51.42
N MET A 96 24.51 -44.38 51.87
CA MET A 96 23.04 -44.33 51.80
C MET A 96 22.44 -43.21 52.66
N MET A 97 23.06 -42.87 53.80
CA MET A 97 22.62 -41.70 54.58
C MET A 97 22.91 -40.39 53.84
N ALA A 98 24.08 -40.26 53.21
CA ALA A 98 24.39 -39.08 52.40
C ALA A 98 23.43 -38.95 51.20
N ASP A 99 23.12 -40.06 50.52
CA ASP A 99 22.17 -40.10 49.41
C ASP A 99 20.74 -39.74 49.89
N ARG A 100 20.33 -40.20 51.09
CA ARG A 100 19.06 -39.82 51.70
C ARG A 100 18.99 -38.32 51.98
N ASP A 101 20.03 -37.76 52.61
CA ASP A 101 20.07 -36.33 52.94
C ASP A 101 20.07 -35.47 51.66
N GLN A 102 20.71 -35.95 50.58
CA GLN A 102 20.65 -35.31 49.27
C GLN A 102 19.24 -35.38 48.65
N LEU A 103 18.54 -36.52 48.76
CA LEU A 103 17.15 -36.65 48.31
C LEU A 103 16.19 -35.79 49.12
N GLU A 104 16.38 -35.65 50.43
CA GLU A 104 15.58 -34.76 51.28
C GLU A 104 15.76 -33.29 50.88
N ALA A 105 16.99 -32.88 50.54
CA ALA A 105 17.26 -31.55 49.99
C ALA A 105 16.59 -31.34 48.62
N GLU A 106 16.63 -32.34 47.74
CA GLU A 106 15.99 -32.26 46.41
C GLU A 106 14.46 -32.24 46.52
N ILE A 107 13.86 -32.98 47.47
CA ILE A 107 12.42 -32.91 47.77
C ILE A 107 12.05 -31.52 48.29
N ALA A 108 12.87 -30.92 49.15
CA ALA A 108 12.63 -29.56 49.65
C ALA A 108 12.69 -28.53 48.51
N GLU A 109 13.66 -28.66 47.60
CA GLU A 109 13.78 -27.80 46.41
C GLU A 109 12.59 -27.98 45.46
N GLN A 110 12.15 -29.23 45.22
CA GLN A 110 10.96 -29.51 44.41
C GLN A 110 9.66 -29.02 45.07
N GLN A 111 9.56 -29.07 46.40
CA GLN A 111 8.44 -28.48 47.13
C GLN A 111 8.43 -26.96 47.02
N ASP A 112 9.58 -26.30 47.07
CA ASP A 112 9.70 -24.85 46.89
C ASP A 112 9.34 -24.45 45.45
N LEU A 113 9.80 -25.23 44.45
CA LEU A 113 9.43 -25.06 43.05
C LEU A 113 7.93 -25.28 42.82
N LEU A 114 7.32 -26.25 43.49
CA LEU A 114 5.88 -26.50 43.44
C LEU A 114 5.11 -25.35 44.10
N CYS A 115 5.58 -24.80 45.21
CA CYS A 115 5.01 -23.60 45.84
C CYS A 115 5.07 -22.41 44.88
N GLN A 116 6.22 -22.16 44.23
CA GLN A 116 6.36 -21.12 43.21
C GLN A 116 5.44 -21.36 41.99
N TYR A 117 5.26 -22.62 41.59
CA TYR A 117 4.36 -22.98 40.48
C TYR A 117 2.88 -22.80 40.86
N ILE A 118 2.51 -23.12 42.10
CA ILE A 118 1.18 -22.86 42.66
C ILE A 118 0.94 -21.33 42.74
N GLU A 119 1.94 -20.54 43.14
CA GLU A 119 1.88 -19.07 43.12
C GLU A 119 1.69 -18.50 41.70
N LEU A 120 2.28 -19.13 40.69
CA LEU A 120 2.15 -18.75 39.27
C LEU A 120 0.81 -19.16 38.64
N HIS A 121 0.11 -20.16 39.19
CA HIS A 121 -1.07 -20.76 38.55
C HIS A 121 -2.37 -20.74 39.37
N GLN A 122 -2.42 -20.11 40.54
CA GLN A 122 -3.70 -19.79 41.20
C GLN A 122 -4.40 -18.57 40.55
N VAL A 123 -5.02 -18.78 39.39
CA VAL A 123 -6.18 -18.01 38.93
C VAL A 123 -7.33 -18.98 38.76
N GLU A 124 -8.04 -19.29 39.84
CA GLU A 124 -9.39 -19.89 39.78
C GLU A 124 -10.12 -19.83 41.14
N ALA A 125 -10.06 -18.68 41.82
CA ALA A 125 -11.03 -18.33 42.87
C ALA A 125 -11.14 -16.80 43.00
N PRO A 126 -12.35 -16.25 43.24
CA PRO A 126 -12.52 -14.81 43.37
C PRO A 126 -11.80 -14.31 44.63
N ILE A 127 -10.82 -13.43 44.44
CA ILE A 127 -10.06 -12.80 45.52
C ILE A 127 -11.05 -11.97 46.38
N PRO A 128 -11.12 -12.16 47.71
CA PRO A 128 -11.90 -11.30 48.60
C PRO A 128 -11.44 -9.85 48.50
N LYS A 129 -12.41 -8.92 48.50
CA LYS A 129 -12.23 -7.48 48.20
C LYS A 129 -11.22 -6.72 49.08
N ASP A 130 -10.71 -7.31 50.15
CA ASP A 130 -9.77 -6.67 51.09
C ASP A 130 -8.32 -7.21 50.96
N SER A 131 -8.04 -8.12 50.03
CA SER A 131 -6.78 -8.88 50.03
C SER A 131 -5.58 -8.28 49.27
N LEU A 132 -5.67 -7.07 48.71
CA LEU A 132 -4.46 -6.39 48.20
C LEU A 132 -3.51 -5.95 49.33
N LEU A 133 -3.96 -5.96 50.59
CA LEU A 133 -3.14 -5.62 51.76
C LEU A 133 -2.73 -6.82 52.62
N VAL A 134 -3.42 -7.96 52.53
CA VAL A 134 -3.07 -9.16 53.33
C VAL A 134 -3.43 -10.43 52.53
N GLY A 135 -2.41 -11.18 52.08
CA GLY A 135 -2.53 -12.40 51.26
C GLY A 135 -1.40 -12.50 50.21
N PRO A 136 -1.12 -13.68 49.63
CA PRO A 136 0.19 -14.11 49.10
C PRO A 136 0.79 -13.29 47.95
N PHE A 137 0.08 -12.28 47.43
CA PHE A 137 0.62 -11.23 46.56
C PHE A 137 1.37 -10.15 47.35
N ASN A 138 2.21 -10.53 48.31
CA ASN A 138 3.17 -9.63 48.95
C ASN A 138 4.41 -9.41 48.07
N ASN A 139 4.21 -9.41 46.74
CA ASN A 139 5.24 -9.06 45.78
C ASN A 139 5.36 -7.54 45.77
N THR A 140 6.39 -7.05 46.47
CA THR A 140 6.71 -5.64 46.59
C THR A 140 6.79 -4.93 45.23
N ASP A 141 7.18 -5.65 44.18
CA ASP A 141 7.33 -5.10 42.84
C ASP A 141 5.98 -4.96 42.13
N LEU A 142 5.03 -5.88 42.32
CA LEU A 142 3.66 -5.69 41.83
C LEU A 142 2.97 -4.48 42.47
N ARG A 143 3.23 -4.20 43.75
CA ARG A 143 2.72 -2.97 44.41
C ARG A 143 3.35 -1.72 43.85
N LYS A 144 4.67 -1.74 43.58
CA LYS A 144 5.35 -0.61 42.92
C LYS A 144 4.79 -0.40 41.52
N ILE A 145 4.58 -1.46 40.74
CA ILE A 145 4.01 -1.39 39.40
C ILE A 145 2.58 -0.84 39.43
N TYR A 146 1.71 -1.36 40.31
CA TYR A 146 0.34 -0.88 40.46
C TYR A 146 0.29 0.60 40.88
N THR A 147 1.13 0.99 41.84
CA THR A 147 1.23 2.38 42.31
C THR A 147 1.73 3.30 41.20
N GLN A 148 2.74 2.85 40.45
CA GLN A 148 3.29 3.61 39.33
C GLN A 148 2.27 3.77 38.19
N LEU A 149 1.54 2.70 37.84
CA LEU A 149 0.46 2.75 36.86
C LEU A 149 -0.66 3.69 37.28
N LYS A 150 -1.00 3.70 38.58
CA LYS A 150 -1.99 4.63 39.14
C LYS A 150 -1.54 6.09 39.04
N ILE A 151 -0.30 6.38 39.40
CA ILE A 151 0.27 7.73 39.24
C ILE A 151 0.30 8.12 37.77
N MET A 152 0.68 7.21 36.87
CA MET A 152 0.71 7.47 35.42
C MET A 152 -0.69 7.70 34.85
N ALA A 153 -1.71 6.95 35.29
CA ALA A 153 -3.10 7.18 34.90
C ALA A 153 -3.65 8.54 35.39
N GLU A 154 -3.29 8.95 36.61
CA GLU A 154 -3.73 10.21 37.20
C GLU A 154 -3.00 11.44 36.62
N THR A 155 -1.77 11.24 36.10
CA THR A 155 -0.91 12.31 35.56
C THR A 155 -0.83 12.34 34.03
N ALA A 156 -1.44 11.38 33.34
CA ALA A 156 -1.50 11.33 31.88
C ALA A 156 -2.26 12.56 31.32
N VAL A 157 -1.66 13.18 30.30
CA VAL A 157 -2.21 14.35 29.61
C VAL A 157 -3.00 13.94 28.37
N ASP A 158 -2.65 12.82 27.75
CA ASP A 158 -3.37 12.23 26.62
C ASP A 158 -4.45 11.28 27.15
N ASP A 159 -5.66 11.40 26.61
CA ASP A 159 -6.80 10.54 26.95
C ASP A 159 -6.53 9.08 26.54
N ILE A 160 -5.71 8.85 25.50
CA ILE A 160 -5.30 7.50 25.06
C ILE A 160 -4.41 6.83 26.11
N ASP A 161 -3.34 7.52 26.53
CA ASP A 161 -2.43 7.02 27.56
C ASP A 161 -3.17 6.77 28.88
N LYS A 162 -4.10 7.68 29.22
CA LYS A 162 -4.95 7.55 30.41
C LYS A 162 -5.84 6.32 30.37
N ASP A 163 -6.46 6.05 29.22
CA ASP A 163 -7.27 4.86 29.02
C ASP A 163 -6.43 3.58 29.06
N ASP A 164 -5.24 3.58 28.47
CA ASP A 164 -4.33 2.42 28.49
C ASP A 164 -3.84 2.08 29.91
N PHE A 165 -3.46 3.09 30.71
CA PHE A 165 -3.09 2.87 32.11
C PHE A 165 -4.28 2.44 32.95
N SER A 166 -5.45 3.02 32.71
CA SER A 166 -6.71 2.62 33.35
C SER A 166 -7.06 1.15 33.02
N PHE A 167 -6.85 0.72 31.78
CA PHE A 167 -7.08 -0.67 31.38
C PHE A 167 -6.12 -1.63 32.08
N CYS A 168 -4.84 -1.26 32.18
CA CYS A 168 -3.86 -2.04 32.94
C CYS A 168 -4.24 -2.14 34.43
N LEU A 169 -4.78 -1.07 35.02
CA LEU A 169 -5.28 -1.09 36.40
C LEU A 169 -6.52 -1.98 36.55
N ASP A 170 -7.45 -1.95 35.58
CA ASP A 170 -8.61 -2.83 35.55
C ASP A 170 -8.20 -4.30 35.48
N VAL A 171 -7.20 -4.65 34.65
CA VAL A 171 -6.64 -6.01 34.55
C VAL A 171 -5.98 -6.43 35.86
N LEU A 172 -5.17 -5.56 36.48
CA LEU A 172 -4.47 -5.86 37.73
C LEU A 172 -5.38 -5.88 38.96
N SER A 173 -6.54 -5.22 38.90
CA SER A 173 -7.52 -5.20 40.00
C SER A 173 -8.16 -6.57 40.26
N GLY A 174 -8.13 -7.48 39.27
CA GLY A 174 -8.82 -8.77 39.34
C GLY A 174 -10.35 -8.66 39.29
N GLU A 175 -10.92 -7.46 39.12
CA GLU A 175 -12.36 -7.24 39.02
C GLU A 175 -12.89 -7.64 37.63
N SER A 176 -13.09 -8.95 37.46
CA SER A 176 -13.57 -9.57 36.21
C SER A 176 -14.82 -8.89 35.60
N LYS A 177 -15.69 -8.30 36.42
CA LYS A 177 -16.90 -7.59 35.94
C LYS A 177 -16.58 -6.26 35.24
N ILE A 178 -15.61 -5.49 35.74
CA ILE A 178 -15.21 -4.22 35.15
C ILE A 178 -14.50 -4.49 33.82
N LEU A 179 -13.56 -5.44 33.84
CA LEU A 179 -12.84 -5.86 32.63
C LEU A 179 -13.79 -6.39 31.55
N ALA A 180 -14.75 -7.26 31.91
CA ALA A 180 -15.74 -7.78 30.95
C ALA A 180 -16.60 -6.67 30.33
N LYS A 181 -17.05 -5.69 31.13
CA LYS A 181 -17.83 -4.55 30.63
C LYS A 181 -17.01 -3.68 29.66
N ARG A 182 -15.73 -3.45 29.97
CA ARG A 182 -14.83 -2.67 29.14
C ARG A 182 -14.48 -3.39 27.83
N MET A 183 -14.25 -4.70 27.87
CA MET A 183 -14.06 -5.52 26.68
C MET A 183 -15.29 -5.49 25.75
N GLU A 184 -16.50 -5.56 26.31
CA GLU A 184 -17.72 -5.49 25.50
C GLU A 184 -17.93 -4.09 24.88
N GLN A 185 -17.60 -3.02 25.61
CA GLN A 185 -17.62 -1.66 25.05
C GLN A 185 -16.63 -1.49 23.90
N MET A 186 -15.39 -1.97 24.07
CA MET A 186 -14.35 -1.91 23.04
C MET A 186 -14.73 -2.74 21.80
N LYS A 187 -15.36 -3.89 22.00
CA LYS A 187 -15.92 -4.71 20.92
C LYS A 187 -17.03 -3.99 20.15
N ASN A 188 -17.92 -3.28 20.84
CA ASN A 188 -18.99 -2.52 20.18
C ASN A 188 -18.42 -1.36 19.34
N LEU A 189 -17.48 -0.59 19.90
CA LEU A 189 -16.79 0.49 19.17
C LEU A 189 -16.05 -0.05 17.94
N PHE A 190 -15.36 -1.18 18.08
CA PHE A 190 -14.67 -1.83 16.97
C PHE A 190 -15.64 -2.28 15.86
N ASN A 191 -16.81 -2.81 16.23
CA ASN A 191 -17.83 -3.21 15.27
C ASN A 191 -18.44 -1.99 14.56
N GLU A 192 -18.72 -0.91 15.28
CA GLU A 192 -19.19 0.36 14.70
C GLU A 192 -18.16 0.92 13.70
N GLU A 193 -16.88 0.99 14.08
CA GLU A 193 -15.83 1.46 13.15
C GLU A 193 -15.71 0.52 11.93
N CYS A 194 -15.86 -0.80 12.12
CA CYS A 194 -15.85 -1.75 11.01
C CYS A 194 -17.00 -1.52 10.03
N VAL A 195 -18.21 -1.19 10.52
CA VAL A 195 -19.36 -0.85 9.67
C VAL A 195 -19.12 0.45 8.91
N ASP A 196 -18.66 1.50 9.59
CA ASP A 196 -18.36 2.80 8.96
C ASP A 196 -17.29 2.65 7.86
N ARG A 197 -16.25 1.86 8.12
CA ARG A 197 -15.19 1.58 7.13
C ARG A 197 -15.70 0.77 5.94
N GLN A 198 -16.67 -0.12 6.17
CA GLN A 198 -17.29 -0.88 5.10
C GLN A 198 -18.13 0.02 4.18
N ASP A 199 -18.89 0.96 4.76
CA ASP A 199 -19.65 1.95 3.99
C ASP A 199 -18.74 2.87 3.16
N ASP A 200 -17.62 3.32 3.74
CA ASP A 200 -16.58 4.08 3.03
C ASP A 200 -15.99 3.29 1.86
N LEU A 201 -15.73 1.99 2.05
CA LEU A 201 -15.21 1.09 1.03
C LEU A 201 -16.21 0.93 -0.12
N ASP A 202 -17.50 0.72 0.19
CA ASP A 202 -18.55 0.55 -0.81
C ASP A 202 -18.79 1.85 -1.61
N SER A 203 -18.69 3.01 -0.95
CA SER A 203 -18.71 4.32 -1.60
C SER A 203 -17.54 4.49 -2.57
N LEU A 204 -16.32 4.11 -2.15
CA LEU A 204 -15.12 4.15 -3.00
C LEU A 204 -15.23 3.20 -4.19
N ILE A 205 -15.75 1.98 -4.00
CA ILE A 205 -15.98 1.01 -5.08
C ILE A 205 -16.98 1.59 -6.09
N THR A 206 -18.04 2.24 -5.62
CA THR A 206 -19.05 2.89 -6.47
C THR A 206 -18.43 4.01 -7.31
N GLU A 207 -17.62 4.87 -6.70
CA GLU A 207 -16.94 5.97 -7.39
C GLU A 207 -15.88 5.47 -8.37
N ALA A 208 -15.11 4.43 -8.02
CA ALA A 208 -14.15 3.79 -8.92
C ALA A 208 -14.86 3.23 -10.17
N THR A 209 -15.99 2.56 -9.96
CA THR A 209 -16.81 2.00 -11.06
C THR A 209 -17.40 3.10 -11.94
N ARG A 210 -17.78 4.25 -11.36
CA ARG A 210 -18.25 5.43 -12.10
C ARG A 210 -17.15 6.03 -12.96
N ILE A 211 -15.95 6.20 -12.41
CA ILE A 211 -14.78 6.72 -13.13
C ILE A 211 -14.40 5.77 -14.26
N GLN A 212 -14.38 4.46 -14.03
CA GLN A 212 -14.07 3.48 -15.06
C GLN A 212 -15.05 3.53 -16.24
N ARG A 213 -16.35 3.71 -15.96
CA ARG A 213 -17.36 3.96 -17.01
C ARG A 213 -17.11 5.26 -17.79
N ALA A 214 -16.72 6.33 -17.11
CA ALA A 214 -16.40 7.60 -17.77
C ALA A 214 -15.16 7.50 -18.66
N VAL A 215 -14.12 6.80 -18.20
CA VAL A 215 -12.90 6.52 -18.98
C VAL A 215 -13.22 5.69 -20.21
N GLN A 216 -14.05 4.65 -20.08
CA GLN A 216 -14.46 3.85 -21.23
C GLN A 216 -15.21 4.70 -22.27
N LYS A 217 -16.15 5.54 -21.83
CA LYS A 217 -16.88 6.44 -22.73
C LYS A 217 -15.95 7.39 -23.48
N LEU A 218 -14.94 7.94 -22.81
CA LEU A 218 -13.93 8.79 -23.46
C LEU A 218 -13.09 8.00 -24.46
N HIS A 219 -12.73 6.75 -24.15
CA HIS A 219 -12.01 5.88 -25.05
C HIS A 219 -12.79 5.62 -26.34
N ASP A 220 -14.08 5.28 -26.23
CA ASP A 220 -14.96 5.04 -27.37
C ASP A 220 -15.12 6.30 -28.24
N GLN A 221 -15.22 7.48 -27.61
CA GLN A 221 -15.25 8.77 -28.31
C GLN A 221 -13.95 9.06 -29.06
N MET A 222 -12.80 8.79 -28.43
CA MET A 222 -11.49 8.97 -29.04
C MET A 222 -11.31 8.02 -30.23
N GLU A 223 -11.70 6.75 -30.09
CA GLU A 223 -11.64 5.78 -31.18
C GLU A 223 -12.52 6.18 -32.37
N THR A 224 -13.72 6.69 -32.09
CA THR A 224 -14.62 7.22 -33.13
C THR A 224 -14.00 8.40 -33.88
N LEU A 225 -13.37 9.34 -33.16
CA LEU A 225 -12.65 10.46 -33.76
C LEU A 225 -11.45 10.02 -34.59
N THR A 226 -10.67 9.05 -34.09
CA THR A 226 -9.55 8.46 -34.82
C THR A 226 -10.03 7.84 -36.13
N LYS A 227 -11.09 7.02 -36.09
CA LYS A 227 -11.70 6.44 -37.30
C LYS A 227 -12.18 7.50 -38.29
N LYS A 228 -12.84 8.57 -37.82
CA LYS A 228 -13.23 9.70 -38.69
C LYS A 228 -12.02 10.37 -39.33
N SER A 229 -10.96 10.61 -38.57
CA SER A 229 -9.70 11.19 -39.07
C SER A 229 -9.02 10.28 -40.10
N GLU A 230 -8.94 8.98 -39.82
CA GLU A 230 -8.40 7.98 -40.74
C GLU A 230 -9.22 7.88 -42.03
N ASN A 231 -10.55 8.03 -41.97
CA ASN A 231 -11.41 8.06 -43.14
C ASN A 231 -11.28 9.36 -43.94
N LEU A 232 -11.04 10.51 -43.29
CA LEU A 232 -10.85 11.80 -43.95
C LEU A 232 -9.47 11.93 -44.61
N ARG A 233 -8.43 11.37 -43.99
CA ARG A 233 -7.04 11.42 -44.48
C ARG A 233 -6.86 11.00 -45.95
N PRO A 234 -7.44 9.89 -46.46
CA PRO A 234 -7.33 9.52 -47.86
C PRO A 234 -8.22 10.34 -48.80
N VAL A 235 -9.29 10.98 -48.30
CA VAL A 235 -10.23 11.77 -49.10
C VAL A 235 -9.68 13.17 -49.38
N LEU A 236 -8.95 13.76 -48.43
CA LEU A 236 -8.38 15.11 -48.53
C LEU A 236 -7.51 15.34 -49.79
N PRO A 237 -6.59 14.43 -50.18
CA PRO A 237 -5.84 14.57 -51.43
C PRO A 237 -6.72 14.52 -52.69
N SER A 238 -7.80 13.72 -52.68
CA SER A 238 -8.75 13.67 -53.80
C SER A 238 -9.50 14.98 -53.92
N VAL A 239 -10.09 15.47 -52.83
CA VAL A 239 -10.82 16.75 -52.80
C VAL A 239 -9.92 17.90 -53.23
N ARG A 240 -8.66 17.94 -52.77
CA ARG A 240 -7.69 18.95 -53.20
C ARG A 240 -7.41 18.88 -54.71
N LYS A 241 -7.30 17.65 -55.24
CA LYS A 241 -7.08 17.42 -56.67
C LYS A 241 -8.32 17.80 -57.49
N ASP A 242 -9.51 17.51 -57.00
CA ASP A 242 -10.78 17.84 -57.63
C ASP A 242 -10.99 19.36 -57.68
N LEU A 243 -10.74 20.07 -56.58
CA LEU A 243 -10.71 21.54 -56.55
C LEU A 243 -9.66 22.12 -57.51
N GLN A 244 -8.45 21.56 -57.55
CA GLN A 244 -7.43 21.99 -58.53
C GLN A 244 -7.87 21.74 -59.97
N ASN A 245 -8.58 20.65 -60.24
CA ASN A 245 -9.12 20.34 -61.55
C ASN A 245 -10.28 21.28 -61.91
N GLU A 246 -11.17 21.61 -60.97
CA GLU A 246 -12.23 22.60 -61.17
C GLU A 246 -11.67 24.00 -61.42
N ILE A 247 -10.66 24.43 -60.65
CA ILE A 247 -9.96 25.71 -60.89
C ILE A 247 -9.32 25.70 -62.29
N LYS A 248 -8.71 24.59 -62.71
CA LYS A 248 -8.17 24.45 -64.08
C LYS A 248 -9.25 24.40 -65.16
N ALA A 249 -10.40 23.79 -64.88
CA ALA A 249 -11.53 23.66 -65.80
C ALA A 249 -12.25 25.00 -65.99
N LEU A 250 -12.45 25.74 -64.89
CA LEU A 250 -12.78 27.16 -64.89
C LEU A 250 -11.76 27.94 -65.71
N GLY A 251 -10.48 27.62 -65.60
CA GLY A 251 -9.43 28.16 -66.46
C GLY A 251 -9.57 29.67 -66.66
N ASP A 252 -9.42 30.15 -67.89
CA ASP A 252 -9.62 31.56 -68.23
C ASP A 252 -11.06 31.87 -68.71
N THR A 253 -12.07 31.32 -68.01
CA THR A 253 -13.49 31.59 -68.29
C THR A 253 -13.82 33.08 -68.19
N HIS A 254 -13.14 33.83 -67.33
CA HIS A 254 -13.30 35.27 -67.23
C HIS A 254 -12.87 36.00 -68.51
N THR A 255 -11.70 35.69 -69.08
CA THR A 255 -11.26 36.31 -70.34
C THR A 255 -12.13 35.84 -71.50
N LYS A 256 -12.53 34.57 -71.54
CA LYS A 256 -13.50 34.05 -72.55
C LYS A 256 -14.83 34.79 -72.49
N LEU A 257 -15.40 34.98 -71.30
CA LEU A 257 -16.64 35.75 -71.10
C LEU A 257 -16.47 37.20 -71.59
N THR A 258 -15.33 37.81 -71.28
CA THR A 258 -15.01 39.18 -71.70
C THR A 258 -14.88 39.29 -73.22
N GLN A 259 -14.26 38.29 -73.86
CA GLN A 259 -14.11 38.22 -75.31
C GLN A 259 -15.47 38.02 -76.01
N ILE A 260 -16.26 37.05 -75.56
CA ILE A 260 -17.62 36.80 -76.07
C ILE A 260 -18.50 38.05 -75.91
N THR A 261 -18.40 38.76 -74.79
CA THR A 261 -19.16 39.99 -74.57
C THR A 261 -18.80 41.08 -75.59
N LYS A 262 -17.51 41.25 -75.90
CA LYS A 262 -17.05 42.17 -76.95
C LYS A 262 -17.51 41.71 -78.34
N GLU A 263 -17.50 40.41 -78.59
CA GLU A 263 -17.91 39.83 -79.87
C GLU A 263 -19.42 40.03 -80.11
N ILE A 264 -20.26 39.80 -79.10
CA ILE A 264 -21.69 40.16 -79.11
C ILE A 264 -21.91 41.64 -79.42
N GLU A 265 -21.14 42.55 -78.80
CA GLU A 265 -21.26 43.99 -79.07
C GLU A 265 -20.88 44.35 -80.51
N THR A 266 -19.85 43.73 -81.09
CA THR A 266 -19.47 43.98 -82.49
C THR A 266 -20.49 43.40 -83.46
N LEU A 267 -21.03 42.20 -83.20
CA LEU A 267 -22.08 41.59 -84.02
C LEU A 267 -23.39 42.38 -83.96
N ARG A 268 -23.76 42.93 -82.80
CA ARG A 268 -24.93 43.83 -82.67
C ARG A 268 -24.80 45.06 -83.56
N LYS A 269 -23.62 45.72 -83.56
CA LYS A 269 -23.34 46.86 -84.44
C LYS A 269 -23.46 46.47 -85.92
N LYS A 270 -22.85 45.36 -86.34
CA LYS A 270 -22.97 44.86 -87.72
C LYS A 270 -24.41 44.53 -88.11
N LYS A 271 -25.20 43.99 -87.19
CA LYS A 271 -26.62 43.69 -87.43
C LYS A 271 -27.41 44.98 -87.66
N ASP A 272 -27.14 46.01 -86.88
CA ASP A 272 -27.79 47.32 -87.01
C ASP A 272 -27.38 48.00 -88.33
N GLU A 273 -26.10 47.97 -88.70
CA GLU A 273 -25.60 48.44 -90.01
C GLU A 273 -26.30 47.70 -91.19
N LEU A 274 -26.39 46.37 -91.14
CA LEU A 274 -27.08 45.56 -92.16
C LEU A 274 -28.58 45.84 -92.20
N LYS A 275 -29.20 46.16 -91.07
CA LYS A 275 -30.61 46.54 -91.01
C LYS A 275 -30.82 47.87 -91.75
N ASP A 276 -29.94 48.84 -91.51
CA ASP A 276 -29.98 50.15 -92.15
C ASP A 276 -29.72 50.04 -93.67
N GLU A 277 -28.76 49.20 -94.09
CA GLU A 277 -28.51 48.86 -95.51
C GLU A 277 -29.73 48.20 -96.15
N CYS A 278 -30.34 47.21 -95.50
CA CYS A 278 -31.55 46.55 -95.99
C CYS A 278 -32.71 47.55 -96.17
N THR A 279 -32.89 48.48 -95.23
CA THR A 279 -33.93 49.52 -95.35
C THR A 279 -33.63 50.52 -96.46
N THR A 280 -32.36 50.86 -96.68
CA THR A 280 -31.94 51.79 -97.73
C THR A 280 -32.19 51.19 -99.11
N ILE A 281 -31.72 49.96 -99.36
CA ILE A 281 -31.95 49.25 -100.62
C ILE A 281 -33.44 49.01 -100.86
N GLY A 282 -34.20 48.65 -99.80
CA GLY A 282 -35.64 48.51 -99.88
C GLY A 282 -36.37 49.80 -100.28
N ALA A 283 -35.91 50.96 -99.81
CA ALA A 283 -36.45 52.25 -100.20
C ALA A 283 -36.06 52.65 -101.64
N GLU A 284 -34.82 52.37 -102.06
CA GLU A 284 -34.35 52.63 -103.43
C GLU A 284 -35.12 51.81 -104.47
N LEU A 285 -35.38 50.53 -104.17
CA LEU A 285 -36.22 49.64 -104.99
C LEU A 285 -37.65 50.17 -105.21
N LEU A 286 -38.20 50.90 -104.23
CA LEU A 286 -39.54 51.48 -104.31
C LEU A 286 -39.59 52.80 -105.12
N LEU A 287 -38.47 53.49 -105.27
CA LEU A 287 -38.40 54.84 -105.83
C LEU A 287 -37.89 54.91 -107.29
N ARG A 288 -37.31 53.84 -107.86
CA ARG A 288 -36.75 53.83 -109.23
C ARG A 288 -37.70 53.27 -110.33
N PRO A 289 -37.61 53.80 -111.58
CA PRO A 289 -38.34 53.27 -112.74
C PRO A 289 -37.95 51.83 -113.10
N LEU A 290 -38.88 51.11 -113.73
CA LEU A 290 -38.77 49.68 -114.12
C LEU A 290 -37.68 49.44 -115.18
N ASP A 291 -36.47 49.07 -114.75
CA ASP A 291 -35.47 48.40 -115.61
C ASP A 291 -35.22 46.98 -115.06
N ASP A 292 -35.53 45.96 -115.86
CA ASP A 292 -35.69 44.56 -115.40
C ASP A 292 -34.39 43.91 -114.93
N VAL A 293 -33.25 44.29 -115.53
CA VAL A 293 -31.94 43.72 -115.19
C VAL A 293 -31.41 44.30 -113.88
N ALA A 294 -31.57 45.60 -113.67
CA ALA A 294 -31.15 46.28 -112.43
C ALA A 294 -31.95 45.78 -111.22
N ARG A 295 -33.28 45.63 -111.37
CA ARG A 295 -34.14 45.08 -110.31
C ARG A 295 -33.76 43.67 -109.89
N LYS A 296 -33.38 42.81 -110.83
CA LYS A 296 -33.01 41.44 -110.50
C LYS A 296 -31.74 41.38 -109.65
N ASN A 297 -30.74 42.18 -109.99
CA ASN A 297 -29.49 42.26 -109.23
C ASN A 297 -29.69 42.84 -107.82
N GLU A 298 -30.43 43.95 -107.70
CA GLU A 298 -30.76 44.56 -106.40
C GLU A 298 -31.62 43.64 -105.52
N MET A 299 -32.54 42.86 -106.13
CA MET A 299 -33.34 41.88 -105.40
C MET A 299 -32.50 40.69 -104.91
N GLU A 300 -31.53 40.23 -105.71
CA GLU A 300 -30.59 39.18 -105.31
C GLU A 300 -29.65 39.66 -104.18
N GLU A 301 -29.19 40.92 -104.24
CA GLU A 301 -28.44 41.56 -103.16
C GLU A 301 -29.27 41.67 -101.87
N SER A 302 -30.54 42.07 -101.98
CA SER A 302 -31.47 42.11 -100.84
C SER A 302 -31.71 40.73 -100.20
N VAL A 303 -31.75 39.65 -100.99
CA VAL A 303 -31.85 38.28 -100.48
C VAL A 303 -30.56 37.87 -99.77
N GLN A 304 -29.40 38.16 -100.35
CA GLN A 304 -28.10 37.87 -99.72
C GLN A 304 -27.90 38.64 -98.41
N LEU A 305 -28.32 39.91 -98.34
CA LEU A 305 -28.26 40.70 -97.11
C LEU A 305 -29.19 40.15 -96.03
N ARG A 306 -30.41 39.73 -96.38
CA ARG A 306 -31.33 39.04 -95.44
C ARG A 306 -30.76 37.71 -94.95
N GLN A 307 -30.11 36.95 -95.82
CA GLN A 307 -29.43 35.71 -95.44
C GLN A 307 -28.28 36.00 -94.45
N LYS A 308 -27.42 36.99 -94.75
CA LYS A 308 -26.32 37.41 -93.85
C LYS A 308 -26.84 37.89 -92.51
N LYS A 309 -27.90 38.69 -92.49
CA LYS A 309 -28.55 39.15 -91.26
C LYS A 309 -29.06 37.98 -90.41
N THR A 310 -29.72 37.01 -91.04
CA THR A 310 -30.26 35.83 -90.33
C THR A 310 -29.13 34.98 -89.74
N ASN A 311 -28.03 34.79 -90.49
CA ASN A 311 -26.86 34.06 -90.01
C ASN A 311 -26.20 34.78 -88.81
N LEU A 312 -26.09 36.11 -88.86
CA LEU A 312 -25.58 36.90 -87.74
C LEU A 312 -26.52 36.82 -86.53
N GLU A 313 -27.84 36.78 -86.71
CA GLU A 313 -28.81 36.61 -85.61
C GLU A 313 -28.66 35.25 -84.93
N LEU A 314 -28.42 34.17 -85.69
CA LEU A 314 -28.13 32.85 -85.13
C LEU A 314 -26.82 32.84 -84.34
N GLU A 315 -25.75 33.43 -84.88
CA GLU A 315 -24.45 33.55 -84.20
C GLU A 315 -24.56 34.39 -82.92
N LEU A 316 -25.32 35.48 -82.95
CA LEU A 316 -25.60 36.31 -81.77
C LEU A 316 -26.33 35.53 -80.68
N HIS A 317 -27.35 34.75 -81.06
CA HIS A 317 -28.12 33.94 -80.12
C HIS A 317 -27.25 32.85 -79.48
N ASP A 318 -26.40 32.17 -80.25
CA ASP A 318 -25.49 31.13 -79.74
C ASP A 318 -24.45 31.71 -78.77
N LEU A 319 -23.91 32.89 -79.09
CA LEU A 319 -22.99 33.62 -78.20
C LEU A 319 -23.68 34.12 -76.93
N GLU A 320 -24.93 34.58 -77.01
CA GLU A 320 -25.72 34.99 -75.85
C GLU A 320 -26.03 33.81 -74.92
N GLN A 321 -26.33 32.63 -75.47
CA GLN A 321 -26.51 31.42 -74.67
C GLN A 321 -25.21 30.98 -73.98
N THR A 322 -24.08 30.98 -74.70
CA THR A 322 -22.79 30.64 -74.09
C THR A 322 -22.36 31.64 -73.02
N LYS A 323 -22.64 32.93 -73.21
CA LYS A 323 -22.43 33.96 -72.17
C LYS A 323 -23.23 33.65 -70.91
N LEU A 324 -24.53 33.35 -71.02
CA LEU A 324 -25.39 33.02 -69.88
C LEU A 324 -24.89 31.78 -69.14
N ARG A 325 -24.47 30.74 -69.88
CA ARG A 325 -23.92 29.53 -69.28
C ARG A 325 -22.65 29.82 -68.48
N LEU A 326 -21.69 30.54 -69.07
CA LEU A 326 -20.44 30.93 -68.40
C LEU A 326 -20.69 31.81 -67.17
N GLN A 327 -21.66 32.72 -67.23
CA GLN A 327 -22.04 33.53 -66.05
C GLN A 327 -22.58 32.65 -64.93
N SER A 328 -23.44 31.67 -65.23
CA SER A 328 -23.96 30.74 -64.24
C SER A 328 -22.87 29.87 -63.61
N GLU A 329 -21.92 29.38 -64.41
CA GLU A 329 -20.77 28.58 -63.94
C GLU A 329 -19.87 29.40 -63.00
N ILE A 330 -19.58 30.67 -63.34
CA ILE A 330 -18.81 31.58 -62.49
C ILE A 330 -19.53 31.85 -61.16
N LEU A 331 -20.85 32.02 -61.19
CA LEU A 331 -21.64 32.32 -59.99
C LEU A 331 -21.67 31.13 -59.04
N ALA A 332 -21.96 29.92 -59.55
CA ALA A 332 -21.98 28.70 -58.75
C ALA A 332 -20.61 28.39 -58.11
N THR A 333 -19.53 28.62 -58.84
CA THR A 333 -18.17 28.39 -58.32
C THR A 333 -17.75 29.45 -57.30
N LYS A 334 -18.21 30.70 -57.47
CA LYS A 334 -18.04 31.73 -56.45
C LYS A 334 -18.76 31.37 -55.15
N ASP A 335 -20.03 30.95 -55.24
CA ASP A 335 -20.81 30.57 -54.05
C ASP A 335 -20.15 29.41 -53.30
N SER A 336 -19.63 28.41 -54.02
CA SER A 336 -18.89 27.29 -53.43
C SER A 336 -17.57 27.71 -52.77
N ILE A 337 -16.85 28.68 -53.34
CA ILE A 337 -15.63 29.24 -52.72
C ILE A 337 -16.00 30.00 -51.44
N ASP A 338 -17.04 30.83 -51.47
CA ASP A 338 -17.48 31.60 -50.32
C ASP A 338 -17.91 30.68 -49.15
N GLU A 339 -18.62 29.58 -49.44
CA GLU A 339 -18.99 28.57 -48.44
C GLU A 339 -17.75 27.86 -47.86
N SER A 340 -16.79 27.46 -48.71
CA SER A 340 -15.55 26.83 -48.24
C SER A 340 -14.67 27.76 -47.40
N VAL A 341 -14.64 29.06 -47.73
CA VAL A 341 -13.95 30.08 -46.93
C VAL A 341 -14.60 30.20 -45.55
N HIS A 342 -15.93 30.25 -45.49
CA HIS A 342 -16.66 30.32 -44.23
C HIS A 342 -16.37 29.11 -43.33
N GLU A 343 -16.37 27.90 -43.89
CA GLU A 343 -16.00 26.68 -43.15
C GLU A 343 -14.56 26.72 -42.62
N ALA A 344 -13.62 27.23 -43.43
CA ALA A 344 -12.22 27.36 -43.03
C ALA A 344 -12.04 28.34 -41.86
N GLU A 345 -12.71 29.50 -41.90
CA GLU A 345 -12.71 30.48 -40.81
C GLU A 345 -13.28 29.90 -39.51
N GLU A 346 -14.36 29.12 -39.61
CA GLU A 346 -14.96 28.49 -38.42
C GLU A 346 -14.05 27.41 -37.83
N MET A 347 -13.38 26.63 -38.67
CA MET A 347 -12.35 25.66 -38.25
C MET A 347 -11.15 26.35 -37.57
N GLU A 348 -10.75 27.52 -38.05
CA GLU A 348 -9.67 28.30 -37.45
C GLU A 348 -10.08 28.83 -36.07
N LYS A 349 -11.29 29.36 -35.92
CA LYS A 349 -11.84 29.76 -34.60
C LYS A 349 -11.87 28.60 -33.62
N GLN A 350 -12.37 27.43 -34.04
CA GLN A 350 -12.41 26.25 -33.18
C GLN A 350 -11.01 25.79 -32.76
N SER A 351 -10.05 25.83 -33.69
CA SER A 351 -8.64 25.50 -33.40
C SER A 351 -8.04 26.47 -32.40
N GLN A 352 -8.34 27.78 -32.51
CA GLN A 352 -7.87 28.78 -31.57
C GLN A 352 -8.43 28.56 -30.16
N VAL A 353 -9.73 28.23 -30.03
CA VAL A 353 -10.35 27.89 -28.73
C VAL A 353 -9.66 26.70 -28.07
N ILE A 354 -9.33 25.66 -28.84
CA ILE A 354 -8.61 24.49 -28.33
C ILE A 354 -7.18 24.86 -27.91
N LEU A 355 -6.50 25.70 -28.70
CA LEU A 355 -5.15 26.17 -28.39
C LEU A 355 -5.13 26.96 -27.07
N ASP A 356 -6.08 27.87 -26.89
CA ASP A 356 -6.21 28.69 -25.67
C ASP A 356 -6.54 27.83 -24.46
N ALA A 357 -7.44 26.85 -24.60
CA ALA A 357 -7.76 25.89 -23.53
C ALA A 357 -6.53 25.04 -23.16
N SER A 358 -5.77 24.58 -24.15
CA SER A 358 -4.54 23.81 -23.96
C SER A 358 -3.47 24.64 -23.24
N ASN A 359 -3.23 25.87 -23.68
CA ASN A 359 -2.29 26.80 -23.05
C ASN A 359 -2.72 27.15 -21.61
N SER A 360 -4.02 27.33 -21.36
CA SER A 360 -4.57 27.56 -20.02
C SER A 360 -4.39 26.37 -19.07
N GLN A 361 -4.21 25.14 -19.57
CA GLN A 361 -3.89 23.97 -18.74
C GLN A 361 -2.38 23.75 -18.64
N ARG A 362 -1.62 24.08 -19.70
CA ARG A 362 -0.17 23.93 -19.76
C ARG A 362 0.55 24.69 -18.64
N TRP A 363 0.16 25.93 -18.37
CA TRP A 363 0.79 26.69 -17.27
C TRP A 363 0.58 26.02 -15.90
N LYS A 364 -0.56 25.36 -15.68
CA LYS A 364 -0.83 24.61 -14.45
C LYS A 364 0.09 23.39 -14.34
N PHE A 365 0.29 22.68 -15.45
CA PHE A 365 1.24 21.58 -15.53
C PHE A 365 2.68 22.04 -15.30
N ASP A 366 3.09 23.15 -15.90
CA ASP A 366 4.42 23.73 -15.69
C ASP A 366 4.62 24.11 -14.23
N LYS A 367 3.61 24.70 -13.57
CA LYS A 367 3.65 25.00 -12.13
C LYS A 367 3.74 23.76 -11.24
N LEU A 368 2.99 22.71 -11.56
CA LEU A 368 3.07 21.43 -10.84
C LEU A 368 4.46 20.78 -11.02
N THR A 369 5.03 20.92 -12.22
CA THR A 369 6.37 20.40 -12.55
C THR A 369 7.47 21.19 -11.83
N GLU A 370 7.40 22.53 -11.82
CA GLU A 370 8.31 23.40 -11.05
C GLU A 370 8.27 23.07 -9.56
N ALA A 371 7.08 22.83 -9.02
CA ALA A 371 6.88 22.45 -7.63
C ALA A 371 7.24 20.98 -7.33
N LYS A 372 7.70 20.21 -8.33
CA LYS A 372 8.06 18.79 -8.23
C LYS A 372 6.94 17.93 -7.62
N VAL A 373 5.69 18.30 -7.88
CA VAL A 373 4.52 17.58 -7.35
C VAL A 373 4.43 16.24 -8.06
N THR A 374 4.54 15.15 -7.30
CA THR A 374 4.41 13.80 -7.82
C THR A 374 2.94 13.40 -7.97
N GLY A 375 2.67 12.32 -8.71
CA GLY A 375 1.31 11.77 -8.81
C GLY A 375 0.71 11.38 -7.46
N ASN A 376 1.55 10.94 -6.51
CA ASN A 376 1.10 10.63 -5.14
C ASN A 376 0.72 11.90 -4.36
N ASP A 377 1.45 13.00 -4.56
CA ASP A 377 1.13 14.28 -3.91
C ASP A 377 -0.22 14.82 -4.40
N LEU A 378 -0.50 14.70 -5.71
CA LEU A 378 -1.81 15.04 -6.26
C LEU A 378 -2.94 14.16 -5.70
N ALA A 379 -2.70 12.86 -5.52
CA ALA A 379 -3.67 11.96 -4.92
C ALA A 379 -3.95 12.32 -3.45
N MET A 380 -2.92 12.66 -2.68
CA MET A 380 -3.02 13.13 -1.30
C MET A 380 -3.80 14.45 -1.21
N ILE A 381 -3.46 15.44 -2.03
CA ILE A 381 -4.17 16.73 -2.09
C ILE A 381 -5.64 16.53 -2.45
N ARG A 382 -5.95 15.62 -3.38
CA ARG A 382 -7.32 15.32 -3.80
C ARG A 382 -8.12 14.59 -2.72
N MET A 383 -7.45 13.75 -1.93
CA MET A 383 -8.05 13.10 -0.77
C MET A 383 -8.32 14.14 0.34
N TRP A 384 -7.38 15.02 0.62
CA TRP A 384 -7.54 16.07 1.63
C TRP A 384 -8.60 17.09 1.22
N SER A 385 -8.65 17.50 -0.06
CA SER A 385 -9.66 18.45 -0.55
C SER A 385 -11.09 17.91 -0.56
N ARG A 386 -11.26 16.59 -0.51
CA ARG A 386 -12.59 15.95 -0.32
C ARG A 386 -13.03 15.92 1.14
N LYS A 387 -12.08 15.94 2.09
CA LYS A 387 -12.36 15.80 3.53
C LYS A 387 -12.29 17.12 4.28
N MET A 388 -11.61 18.12 3.74
CA MET A 388 -11.26 19.36 4.42
C MET A 388 -11.31 20.53 3.44
N THR A 389 -11.71 21.69 3.94
CA THR A 389 -11.65 22.95 3.18
C THR A 389 -10.20 23.44 3.03
N PRO A 390 -9.90 24.32 2.06
CA PRO A 390 -8.56 24.90 1.90
C PRO A 390 -8.00 25.52 3.19
N ASP A 391 -8.83 26.24 3.93
CA ASP A 391 -8.43 26.91 5.18
C ASP A 391 -8.16 25.91 6.32
N GLU A 392 -8.82 24.75 6.29
CA GLU A 392 -8.57 23.65 7.24
C GLU A 392 -7.30 22.87 6.88
N MET A 393 -7.04 22.67 5.58
CA MET A 393 -5.78 22.10 5.11
C MET A 393 -4.59 23.00 5.46
N GLU A 394 -4.74 24.32 5.34
CA GLU A 394 -3.70 25.28 5.72
C GLU A 394 -3.41 25.22 7.22
N ARG A 395 -4.45 25.24 8.07
CA ARG A 395 -4.31 25.07 9.52
C ARG A 395 -3.66 23.74 9.90
N SER A 396 -4.06 22.65 9.26
CA SER A 396 -3.46 21.32 9.51
C SER A 396 -1.99 21.26 9.07
N SER A 397 -1.65 21.90 7.95
CA SER A 397 -0.26 22.04 7.49
C SER A 397 0.60 22.83 8.49
N GLU A 398 0.07 23.94 9.02
CA GLU A 398 0.75 24.73 10.06
C GLU A 398 1.01 23.91 11.33
N GLN A 399 -0.01 23.19 11.82
CA GLN A 399 0.12 22.29 12.97
C GLN A 399 1.17 21.20 12.73
N MET A 400 1.21 20.63 11.51
CA MET A 400 2.19 19.61 11.18
C MET A 400 3.62 20.18 11.11
N LYS A 401 3.80 21.42 10.62
CA LYS A 401 5.10 22.12 10.68
C LYS A 401 5.56 22.36 12.12
N GLU A 402 4.66 22.78 13.00
CA GLU A 402 4.97 22.96 14.43
C GLU A 402 5.37 21.63 15.08
N HIS A 403 4.64 20.55 14.79
CA HIS A 403 4.95 19.22 15.29
C HIS A 403 6.31 18.71 14.78
N ILE A 404 6.64 18.90 13.50
CA ILE A 404 7.96 18.58 12.94
C ILE A 404 9.06 19.36 13.67
N THR A 405 8.84 20.65 13.92
CA THR A 405 9.79 21.51 14.64
C THR A 405 10.02 21.01 16.08
N LEU A 406 8.95 20.60 16.76
CA LEU A 406 9.01 19.99 18.08
C LEU A 406 9.82 18.68 18.06
N LEU A 407 9.56 17.80 17.10
CA LEU A 407 10.27 16.54 16.93
C LEU A 407 11.77 16.76 16.64
N GLN A 408 12.13 17.74 15.83
CA GLN A 408 13.53 18.11 15.58
C GLN A 408 14.21 18.61 16.87
N LYS A 409 13.51 19.41 17.69
CA LYS A 409 14.01 19.86 19.00
C LYS A 409 14.20 18.68 19.96
N ARG A 410 13.23 17.76 20.03
CA ARG A 410 13.33 16.51 20.82
C ARG A 410 14.50 15.65 20.36
N LYS A 411 14.68 15.45 19.05
CA LYS A 411 15.82 14.73 18.46
C LYS A 411 17.16 15.35 18.86
N LYS A 412 17.26 16.69 18.82
CA LYS A 412 18.48 17.41 19.25
C LYS A 412 18.76 17.23 20.74
N ASN A 413 17.73 17.29 21.59
CA ASN A 413 17.87 17.05 23.03
C ASN A 413 18.28 15.61 23.34
N MET A 414 17.66 14.63 22.66
CA MET A 414 18.02 13.22 22.82
C MET A 414 19.48 12.98 22.44
N LYS A 415 19.93 13.56 21.33
CA LYS A 415 21.33 13.47 20.89
C LYS A 415 22.30 14.03 21.94
N ARG A 416 21.97 15.18 22.56
CA ARG A 416 22.77 15.75 23.67
C ARG A 416 22.83 14.81 24.88
N ARG A 417 21.70 14.20 25.25
CA ARG A 417 21.64 13.29 26.40
C ARG A 417 22.42 12.00 26.15
N ILE A 418 22.38 11.47 24.94
CA ILE A 418 23.23 10.33 24.53
C ILE A 418 24.72 10.70 24.66
N THR A 419 25.13 11.88 24.20
CA THR A 419 26.52 12.33 24.36
C THR A 419 26.93 12.43 25.83
N GLN A 420 26.09 13.01 26.69
CA GLN A 420 26.36 13.11 28.13
C GLN A 420 26.50 11.74 28.80
N LEU A 421 25.63 10.78 28.46
CA LEU A 421 25.71 9.41 28.99
C LEU A 421 26.97 8.70 28.51
N SER A 422 27.38 8.90 27.25
CA SER A 422 28.63 8.34 26.72
C SER A 422 29.87 8.93 27.39
N ASP A 423 29.85 10.22 27.75
CA ASP A 423 30.94 10.83 28.50
C ASP A 423 31.01 10.31 29.95
N GLN A 424 29.85 10.08 30.59
CA GLN A 424 29.76 9.44 31.91
C GLN A 424 30.26 8.00 31.88
N GLU A 425 29.88 7.22 30.86
CA GLU A 425 30.36 5.86 30.65
C GLU A 425 31.90 5.82 30.57
N LYS A 426 32.52 6.69 29.77
CA LYS A 426 33.98 6.80 29.70
C LYS A 426 34.63 7.17 31.04
N GLN A 427 33.97 8.02 31.82
CA GLN A 427 34.44 8.41 33.14
C GLN A 427 34.42 7.21 34.09
N TYR A 428 33.34 6.42 34.10
CA TYR A 428 33.26 5.19 34.90
C TYR A 428 34.26 4.14 34.42
N GLU A 429 34.45 3.97 33.12
CA GLU A 429 35.47 3.08 32.56
C GLU A 429 36.87 3.45 33.09
N SER A 430 37.20 4.74 33.08
CA SER A 430 38.49 5.25 33.59
C SER A 430 38.64 5.01 35.10
N GLN A 431 37.56 5.18 35.88
CA GLN A 431 37.57 4.88 37.32
C GLN A 431 37.73 3.39 37.59
N ILE A 432 37.09 2.52 36.81
CA ILE A 432 37.24 1.07 36.90
C ILE A 432 38.67 0.65 36.59
N VAL A 433 39.30 1.23 35.56
CA VAL A 433 40.70 0.97 35.24
C VAL A 433 41.61 1.39 36.39
N ALA A 434 41.44 2.61 36.94
CA ALA A 434 42.22 3.07 38.08
C ALA A 434 42.04 2.21 39.34
N LEU A 435 40.81 1.73 39.61
CA LEU A 435 40.54 0.81 40.70
C LEU A 435 41.20 -0.56 40.49
N LYS A 436 41.21 -1.08 39.26
CA LYS A 436 41.92 -2.31 38.92
C LYS A 436 43.43 -2.15 39.11
N GLU A 437 44.01 -1.03 38.66
CA GLU A 437 45.43 -0.73 38.88
C GLU A 437 45.78 -0.61 40.37
N LEU A 438 44.89 -0.03 41.19
CA LEU A 438 45.06 0.00 42.65
C LEU A 438 44.93 -1.39 43.29
N LEU A 439 44.05 -2.24 42.77
CA LEU A 439 43.91 -3.63 43.22
C LEU A 439 45.15 -4.48 42.85
N ASP A 440 45.68 -4.26 41.65
CA ASP A 440 46.88 -4.94 41.14
C ASP A 440 48.15 -4.43 41.83
N ALA A 441 48.21 -3.14 42.17
CA ALA A 441 49.24 -2.55 43.02
C ALA A 441 49.09 -2.98 44.49
N GLY A 442 47.86 -3.24 44.92
CA GLY A 442 47.46 -3.78 46.21
C GLY A 442 47.52 -5.30 46.27
N LYS A 443 48.70 -5.89 46.04
CA LYS A 443 49.08 -7.08 46.81
C LYS A 443 49.15 -6.65 48.28
N ILE A 444 48.02 -6.71 48.96
CA ILE A 444 47.93 -6.56 50.40
C ILE A 444 48.77 -7.70 50.99
N ASN A 445 49.95 -7.36 51.51
CA ASN A 445 50.60 -8.21 52.50
C ASN A 445 49.70 -8.20 53.74
N ASP A 446 49.41 -9.37 54.29
CA ASP A 446 48.64 -9.59 55.53
C ASP A 446 49.25 -8.94 56.79
N GLU A 447 50.30 -8.11 56.67
CA GLU A 447 51.02 -7.52 57.80
C GLU A 447 50.59 -6.09 58.18
N ASP A 448 49.68 -5.43 57.45
CA ASP A 448 49.31 -4.03 57.72
C ASP A 448 47.83 -3.81 58.11
N LEU A 449 47.13 -4.84 58.59
CA LEU A 449 45.84 -4.64 59.27
C LEU A 449 46.06 -4.48 60.78
N PRO A 450 45.70 -3.33 61.40
CA PRO A 450 45.80 -3.14 62.84
C PRO A 450 44.81 -4.06 63.55
N ALA A 451 45.27 -4.64 64.67
CA ALA A 451 44.51 -5.47 65.59
C ALA A 451 43.29 -4.75 66.20
#